data_AF-A0A257ZTH1-F1
#
_entry.id   AF-A0A257ZTH1-F1
#
_cell.length_a   1.000
_cell.length_b   1.000
_cell.length_c   1.000
_cell.angle_alpha   90.00
_cell.angle_beta   90.00
_cell.angle_gamma   90.00
#
_symmetry.space_group_name_H-M   'P 1'
#
loop_
_entity.id
_entity.type
_entity.pdbx_description
1 polymer ?
#
loop_
_entity_poly.entity_id
_entity_poly.type
_entity_poly.pdbx_seq_one_letter_code
_entity_poly.pdbx_strand_id
1 'polypeptide(L)'
;MLSVAPLGASVLRSPLLPEIAEGIASMPPDQGLRAMVRIISSMIAGVALCAAKRAPGHPVRRCATELVKVLPALGERPEDCRLEQLYQVAEEVGAQIWHLIAFQADQKLKADLEALVSSICRPATQVSDRQAADVPEVG
;
A
#
# COMPACT_ATOMS: atom_id res chain seq x y z
N MET A 1 -17.90 -8.14 16.22
CA MET A 1 -17.41 -6.75 16.13
C MET A 1 -15.90 -6.80 16.30
N LEU A 2 -15.13 -6.74 15.21
CA LEU A 2 -13.68 -6.64 15.28
C LEU A 2 -13.33 -5.17 15.45
N SER A 3 -12.88 -4.81 16.65
CA SER A 3 -12.39 -3.47 16.97
C SER A 3 -10.95 -3.37 16.48
N VAL A 4 -10.75 -2.70 15.35
CA VAL A 4 -9.42 -2.31 14.89
C VAL A 4 -9.01 -1.10 15.72
N ALA A 5 -7.99 -1.26 16.56
CA ALA A 5 -7.46 -0.17 17.37
C ALA A 5 -7.04 1.01 16.46
N PRO A 6 -7.30 2.28 16.85
CA PRO A 6 -6.85 3.41 16.07
C PRO A 6 -5.33 3.47 16.19
N LEU A 7 -4.63 3.20 15.09
CA LEU A 7 -3.20 3.54 14.98
C LEU A 7 -3.09 5.07 14.95
N GLY A 8 -3.16 5.68 16.13
CA GLY A 8 -2.72 7.05 16.37
C GLY A 8 -1.20 7.11 16.19
N ALA A 9 -0.76 7.26 14.96
CA ALA A 9 0.63 7.50 14.58
C ALA A 9 0.60 8.14 13.20
N SER A 10 1.49 9.11 12.93
CA SER A 10 1.70 9.61 11.58
C SER A 10 1.90 8.43 10.62
N VAL A 11 0.90 8.11 9.80
CA VAL A 11 0.97 6.98 8.87
C VAL A 11 1.64 7.48 7.60
N LEU A 12 2.75 6.87 7.23
CA LEU A 12 3.33 7.08 5.90
C LEU A 12 2.33 6.51 4.88
N ARG A 13 1.79 7.39 4.03
CA ARG A 13 0.90 7.00 2.93
C ARG A 13 1.55 7.38 1.61
N SER A 14 1.41 6.49 0.65
CA SER A 14 1.87 6.68 -0.71
C SER A 14 0.65 6.80 -1.59
N PRO A 15 0.13 8.02 -1.82
CA PRO A 15 -1.13 8.19 -2.53
C PRO A 15 -1.03 7.58 -3.92
N LEU A 16 -2.10 6.91 -4.33
CA LEU A 16 -2.20 6.38 -5.68
C LEU A 16 -2.07 7.50 -6.70
N LEU A 17 -1.54 7.16 -7.87
CA LEU A 17 -1.57 8.08 -9.00
C LEU A 17 -3.04 8.40 -9.35
N PRO A 18 -3.37 9.68 -9.65
CA PRO A 18 -4.74 10.07 -10.00
C PRO A 18 -5.33 9.20 -11.10
N GLU A 19 -4.53 8.86 -12.11
CA GLU A 19 -4.93 8.05 -13.26
C GLU A 19 -5.36 6.63 -12.85
N ILE A 20 -4.74 6.08 -11.81
CA ILE A 20 -5.11 4.78 -11.24
C ILE A 20 -6.40 4.93 -10.42
N ALA A 21 -6.47 5.93 -9.55
CA ALA A 21 -7.64 6.14 -8.70
C ALA A 21 -8.91 6.42 -9.53
N GLU A 22 -8.82 7.32 -10.49
CA GLU A 22 -9.89 7.67 -11.44
C GLU A 22 -10.25 6.48 -12.34
N GLY A 23 -9.24 5.76 -12.84
CA GLY A 23 -9.44 4.55 -13.63
C GLY A 23 -10.28 3.52 -12.87
N ILE A 24 -9.94 3.25 -11.61
CA ILE A 24 -10.69 2.31 -10.76
C ILE A 24 -12.09 2.85 -10.43
N ALA A 25 -12.24 4.14 -10.13
CA ALA A 25 -13.52 4.76 -9.82
C ALA A 25 -14.50 4.75 -11.02
N SER A 26 -13.98 4.77 -12.24
CA SER A 26 -14.78 4.68 -13.47
C SER A 26 -15.24 3.25 -13.81
N MET A 27 -14.69 2.23 -13.15
CA MET A 27 -15.06 0.83 -13.38
C MET A 27 -16.32 0.43 -12.61
N PRO A 28 -17.06 -0.59 -13.07
CA PRO A 28 -18.05 -1.26 -12.25
C PRO A 28 -17.43 -1.76 -10.93
N PRO A 29 -18.15 -1.73 -9.79
CA PRO A 29 -17.58 -2.03 -8.47
C PRO A 29 -16.79 -3.34 -8.40
N ASP A 30 -17.34 -4.44 -8.94
CA ASP A 30 -16.66 -5.75 -8.96
C ASP A 30 -15.39 -5.77 -9.81
N GLN A 31 -15.33 -4.93 -10.84
CA GLN A 31 -14.14 -4.80 -11.69
C GLN A 31 -13.08 -3.93 -11.01
N GLY A 32 -13.48 -2.82 -10.39
CA GLY A 32 -12.59 -1.96 -9.60
C GLY A 32 -11.97 -2.71 -8.43
N LEU A 33 -12.77 -3.49 -7.70
CA LEU A 33 -12.31 -4.34 -6.59
C LEU A 33 -11.26 -5.36 -7.07
N ARG A 34 -11.57 -6.11 -8.13
CA ARG A 34 -10.62 -7.09 -8.70
C ARG A 34 -9.34 -6.43 -9.23
N ALA A 35 -9.45 -5.26 -9.84
CA ALA A 35 -8.29 -4.51 -10.32
C ALA A 35 -7.40 -4.06 -9.15
N MET A 36 -7.99 -3.53 -8.07
CA MET A 36 -7.24 -3.15 -6.87
C MET A 36 -6.56 -4.34 -6.19
N VAL A 37 -7.24 -5.48 -6.03
CA VAL A 37 -6.63 -6.69 -5.48
C VAL A 37 -5.44 -7.14 -6.33
N ARG A 38 -5.55 -7.06 -7.66
CA ARG A 38 -4.43 -7.38 -8.58
C ARG A 38 -3.28 -6.41 -8.41
N ILE A 39 -3.54 -5.10 -8.37
CA ILE A 39 -2.51 -4.07 -8.16
C ILE A 39 -1.73 -4.34 -6.87
N ILE A 40 -2.44 -4.54 -5.75
CA ILE A 40 -1.83 -4.84 -4.45
C ILE A 40 -1.01 -6.13 -4.51
N SER A 41 -1.60 -7.21 -5.06
CA SER A 41 -0.93 -8.50 -5.18
C SER A 41 0.33 -8.42 -6.03
N SER A 42 0.30 -7.67 -7.13
CA SER A 42 1.44 -7.45 -8.01
C SER A 42 2.57 -6.68 -7.32
N MET A 43 2.24 -5.63 -6.54
CA MET A 43 3.24 -4.93 -5.73
C MET A 43 3.90 -5.89 -4.72
N ILE A 44 3.11 -6.64 -3.97
CA ILE A 44 3.63 -7.59 -2.97
C ILE A 44 4.51 -8.66 -3.63
N ALA A 45 4.05 -9.23 -4.75
CA ALA A 45 4.80 -10.23 -5.50
C ALA A 45 6.13 -9.67 -6.06
N GLY A 46 6.13 -8.43 -6.55
CA GLY A 46 7.35 -7.77 -7.03
C GLY A 46 8.40 -7.59 -5.93
N VAL A 47 7.99 -7.18 -4.72
CA VAL A 47 8.89 -7.10 -3.57
C VAL A 47 9.42 -8.49 -3.18
N ALA A 48 8.56 -9.51 -3.18
CA ALA A 48 8.96 -10.88 -2.90
C ALA A 48 9.98 -11.42 -3.92
N LEU A 49 9.80 -11.12 -5.21
CA LEU A 49 10.77 -11.46 -6.27
C LEU A 49 12.11 -10.75 -6.05
N CYS A 50 12.09 -9.47 -5.70
CA CYS A 50 13.28 -8.71 -5.35
C CYS A 50 14.00 -9.28 -4.11
N ALA A 51 13.23 -9.81 -3.15
CA ALA A 51 13.72 -10.43 -1.92
C ALA A 51 14.30 -11.84 -2.12
N ALA A 52 13.81 -12.62 -3.10
CA ALA A 52 14.13 -14.04 -3.27
C ALA A 52 15.64 -14.31 -3.39
N LYS A 53 16.39 -13.38 -3.98
CA LYS A 53 17.85 -13.48 -4.18
C LYS A 53 18.67 -12.94 -3.01
N ARG A 54 18.04 -12.48 -1.92
CA ARG A 54 18.69 -11.74 -0.83
C ARG A 54 18.83 -12.58 0.43
N ALA A 55 19.85 -12.29 1.23
CA ALA A 55 20.07 -12.98 2.50
C ALA A 55 18.89 -12.77 3.48
N PRO A 56 18.63 -13.71 4.42
CA PRO A 56 17.54 -13.61 5.40
C PRO A 56 17.50 -12.32 6.23
N GLY A 57 18.65 -11.68 6.47
CA GLY A 57 18.74 -10.42 7.21
C GLY A 57 18.48 -9.15 6.38
N HIS A 58 18.29 -9.28 5.07
CA HIS A 58 18.17 -8.11 4.19
C HIS A 58 16.84 -7.37 4.40
N PRO A 59 16.82 -6.02 4.49
CA PRO A 59 15.60 -5.25 4.77
C PRO A 59 14.43 -5.56 3.83
N VAL A 60 14.70 -5.69 2.53
CA VAL A 60 13.70 -6.05 1.51
C VAL A 60 13.07 -7.42 1.77
N ARG A 61 13.82 -8.38 2.34
CA ARG A 61 13.29 -9.70 2.66
C ARG A 61 12.35 -9.68 3.86
N ARG A 62 12.68 -8.88 4.88
CA ARG A 62 11.77 -8.64 6.02
C ARG A 62 10.47 -7.98 5.54
N CYS A 63 10.58 -6.92 4.72
CA CYS A 63 9.40 -6.25 4.17
C CYS A 63 8.55 -7.20 3.31
N ALA A 64 9.16 -8.00 2.43
CA ALA A 64 8.43 -9.03 1.67
C ALA A 64 7.64 -9.98 2.57
N THR A 65 8.25 -10.46 3.67
CA THR A 65 7.58 -11.34 4.64
C THR A 65 6.39 -10.67 5.32
N GLU A 66 6.50 -9.39 5.70
CA GLU A 66 5.38 -8.66 6.28
C GLU A 66 4.27 -8.39 5.26
N LEU A 67 4.63 -7.98 4.05
CA LEU A 67 3.68 -7.69 2.98
C LEU A 67 2.87 -8.92 2.55
N VAL A 68 3.49 -10.11 2.50
CA VAL A 68 2.78 -11.35 2.15
C VAL A 68 1.67 -11.69 3.16
N LYS A 69 1.77 -11.26 4.41
CA LYS A 69 0.70 -11.45 5.42
C LYS A 69 -0.57 -10.67 5.10
N VAL A 70 -0.51 -9.70 4.19
CA VAL A 70 -1.69 -8.95 3.71
C VAL A 70 -2.52 -9.78 2.74
N LEU A 71 -1.92 -10.74 2.01
CA LEU A 71 -2.62 -11.51 0.97
C LEU A 71 -3.79 -12.37 1.47
N PRO A 72 -3.69 -13.11 2.60
CA PRO A 72 -4.83 -13.88 3.12
C PRO A 72 -6.05 -13.00 3.42
N ALA A 73 -5.83 -11.80 3.98
CA ALA A 73 -6.90 -10.86 4.29
C ALA A 73 -7.63 -10.35 3.01
N LEU A 74 -6.93 -10.33 1.88
CA LEU A 74 -7.51 -9.97 0.57
C LEU A 74 -8.21 -11.14 -0.12
N GLY A 75 -7.84 -12.38 0.22
CA GLY A 75 -8.28 -13.60 -0.46
C GLY A 75 -9.46 -14.31 0.18
N GLU A 76 -9.67 -14.18 1.50
CA GLU A 76 -10.69 -14.98 2.18
C GLU A 76 -12.13 -14.55 1.82
N ARG A 77 -12.39 -13.26 1.59
CA ARG A 77 -13.69 -12.73 1.10
C ARG A 77 -13.51 -11.38 0.38
N PRO A 78 -13.19 -11.38 -0.92
CA PRO A 78 -13.07 -10.14 -1.68
C PRO A 78 -14.37 -9.32 -1.66
N GLU A 79 -15.55 -9.97 -1.60
CA GLU A 79 -16.85 -9.29 -1.44
C GLU A 79 -17.03 -8.51 -0.13
N ASP A 80 -16.27 -8.85 0.93
CA ASP A 80 -16.34 -8.16 2.22
C ASP A 80 -15.37 -6.96 2.29
N CYS A 81 -14.45 -6.83 1.33
CA CYS A 81 -13.51 -5.72 1.25
C CYS A 81 -14.14 -4.53 0.54
N ARG A 82 -14.23 -3.39 1.21
CA ARG A 82 -14.65 -2.14 0.56
C ARG A 82 -13.53 -1.58 -0.31
N LEU A 83 -13.89 -0.94 -1.41
CA LEU A 83 -12.92 -0.36 -2.34
C LEU A 83 -12.01 0.68 -1.64
N GLU A 84 -12.55 1.44 -0.71
CA GLU A 84 -11.81 2.41 0.11
C GLU A 84 -10.74 1.75 0.98
N GLN A 85 -11.03 0.56 1.52
CA GLN A 85 -10.04 -0.21 2.29
C GLN A 85 -8.92 -0.71 1.38
N LEU A 86 -9.24 -1.12 0.14
CA LEU A 86 -8.23 -1.53 -0.83
C LEU A 86 -7.34 -0.36 -1.27
N TYR A 87 -7.90 0.84 -1.42
CA TYR A 87 -7.09 2.04 -1.65
C TYR A 87 -6.10 2.26 -0.50
N GLN A 88 -6.58 2.23 0.75
CA GLN A 88 -5.72 2.37 1.93
C GLN A 88 -4.59 1.32 1.96
N VAL A 89 -4.93 0.05 1.71
CA VAL A 89 -3.93 -1.03 1.65
C VAL A 89 -2.91 -0.78 0.54
N ALA A 90 -3.34 -0.38 -0.66
CA ALA A 90 -2.43 -0.07 -1.75
C ALA A 90 -1.47 1.08 -1.40
N GLU A 91 -1.96 2.13 -0.73
CA GLU A 91 -1.13 3.26 -0.30
C GLU A 91 -0.15 2.88 0.81
N GLU A 92 -0.53 2.00 1.74
CA GLU A 92 0.36 1.47 2.78
C GLU A 92 1.46 0.60 2.18
N VAL A 93 1.10 -0.30 1.25
CA VAL A 93 2.07 -1.14 0.55
C VAL A 93 3.04 -0.26 -0.26
N GLY A 94 2.51 0.71 -1.00
CA GLY A 94 3.32 1.68 -1.74
C GLY A 94 4.28 2.45 -0.81
N ALA A 95 3.80 2.87 0.36
CA ALA A 95 4.63 3.59 1.32
C ALA A 95 5.79 2.76 1.87
N GLN A 96 5.54 1.49 2.15
CA GLN A 96 6.60 0.56 2.58
C GLN A 96 7.65 0.36 1.48
N ILE A 97 7.24 0.26 0.21
CA ILE A 97 8.16 0.13 -0.92
C ILE A 97 9.00 1.41 -1.10
N TRP A 98 8.38 2.58 -1.04
CA TRP A 98 9.11 3.86 -1.09
C TRP A 98 10.07 4.04 0.08
N HIS A 99 9.70 3.57 1.27
CA HIS A 99 10.59 3.56 2.41
C HIS A 99 11.81 2.67 2.16
N LEU A 100 11.63 1.47 1.61
CA LEU A 100 12.75 0.61 1.20
C LEU A 100 13.67 1.30 0.19
N ILE A 101 13.09 1.98 -0.81
CA ILE A 101 13.83 2.71 -1.86
C ILE A 101 14.71 3.82 -1.25
N ALA A 102 14.17 4.59 -0.30
CA ALA A 102 14.86 5.73 0.31
C ALA A 102 16.16 5.34 1.02
N PHE A 103 16.19 4.14 1.63
CA PHE A 103 17.36 3.64 2.37
C PHE A 103 18.14 2.57 1.60
N GLN A 104 17.85 2.35 0.31
CA GLN A 104 18.51 1.33 -0.48
C GLN A 104 19.86 1.79 -1.02
N ALA A 105 20.94 1.09 -0.63
CA ALA A 105 22.29 1.35 -1.13
C ALA A 105 22.56 0.67 -2.49
N ASP A 106 21.97 -0.51 -2.73
CA ASP A 106 22.08 -1.24 -4.01
C ASP A 106 21.26 -0.52 -5.09
N GLN A 107 21.94 0.14 -6.03
CA GLN A 107 21.30 0.93 -7.09
C GLN A 107 20.43 0.08 -8.03
N LYS A 108 20.79 -1.19 -8.25
CA LYS A 108 19.98 -2.07 -9.09
C LYS A 108 18.68 -2.42 -8.37
N LEU A 109 18.77 -2.78 -7.09
CA LEU A 109 17.59 -3.07 -6.28
C LEU A 109 16.70 -1.84 -6.12
N LYS A 110 17.31 -0.66 -5.97
CA LYS A 110 16.58 0.60 -5.92
C LYS A 110 15.76 0.82 -7.20
N ALA A 111 16.39 0.67 -8.37
CA ALA A 111 15.70 0.80 -9.65
C ALA A 111 14.61 -0.26 -9.85
N ASP A 112 14.86 -1.51 -9.45
CA ASP A 112 13.87 -2.60 -9.52
C ASP A 112 12.63 -2.29 -8.66
N LEU A 113 12.83 -1.74 -7.45
CA LEU A 113 11.74 -1.33 -6.56
C LEU A 113 11.02 -0.07 -7.05
N GLU A 114 11.75 0.91 -7.60
CA GLU A 114 11.16 2.12 -8.20
C GLU A 114 10.24 1.75 -9.36
N ALA A 115 10.70 0.88 -10.28
CA ALA A 115 9.91 0.41 -11.42
C ALA A 115 8.62 -0.31 -11.01
N LEU A 116 8.60 -0.93 -9.82
CA LEU A 116 7.44 -1.63 -9.30
C LEU A 116 6.34 -0.68 -8.80
N VAL A 117 6.70 0.46 -8.23
CA VAL A 117 5.75 1.33 -7.50
C VAL A 117 5.49 2.67 -8.20
N SER A 118 6.42 3.19 -9.01
CA SER A 118 6.34 4.54 -9.56
C SER A 118 5.19 4.76 -10.54
N SER A 119 4.67 3.68 -11.15
CA SER A 119 3.50 3.69 -12.04
C SER A 119 2.17 3.50 -11.31
N ILE A 120 2.20 3.32 -9.99
CA ILE A 120 1.03 3.01 -9.16
C ILE A 120 0.83 4.08 -8.11
N CYS A 121 1.89 4.44 -7.38
CA CYS A 121 1.82 5.38 -6.26
C CYS A 121 2.90 6.47 -6.34
N ARG A 122 2.56 7.67 -5.87
CA ARG A 122 3.54 8.75 -5.65
C ARG A 122 4.45 8.43 -4.47
N PRO A 123 5.66 9.01 -4.39
CA PRO A 123 6.54 8.86 -3.22
C PRO A 123 5.80 9.07 -1.89
N ALA A 124 6.16 8.26 -0.89
CA ALA A 124 5.51 8.31 0.42
C ALA A 124 5.62 9.71 1.04
N THR A 125 4.49 10.20 1.54
CA THR A 125 4.41 11.45 2.29
C THR A 125 3.89 11.16 3.69
N GLN A 126 4.28 11.97 4.67
CA GLN A 126 3.68 11.91 5.99
C GLN A 126 2.28 12.49 5.89
N VAL A 127 1.26 11.67 6.13
CA VAL A 127 -0.11 12.15 6.29
C VAL A 127 -0.36 12.29 7.79
N SER A 128 -0.53 13.53 8.25
CA SER A 128 -1.07 13.78 9.58
C SER A 128 -2.57 13.54 9.52
N ASP A 129 -3.06 12.61 10.35
CA ASP A 129 -4.48 12.42 10.60
C ASP A 129 -5.00 13.63 11.41
N ARG A 130 -5.18 14.78 10.74
CA ARG A 130 -5.90 15.93 11.27
C ARG A 130 -7.32 15.92 10.67
N GLN A 131 -8.08 14.89 11.03
CA GLN A 131 -9.54 14.89 10.90
C GLN A 131 -10.17 14.47 12.23
N ALA A 132 -9.82 15.18 13.30
CA ALA A 132 -10.56 15.18 14.56
C ALA A 132 -10.44 16.57 15.19
N ALA A 133 -11.44 17.42 14.92
CA ALA A 133 -11.85 18.65 15.63
C ALA A 133 -12.15 19.80 14.64
N ASP A 134 -13.24 19.68 13.91
CA ASP A 134 -14.05 20.85 13.58
C ASP A 134 -15.48 20.55 14.06
N VAL A 135 -15.62 20.61 15.39
CA VAL A 135 -16.94 20.79 16.01
C VAL A 135 -17.10 22.30 16.09
N PRO A 136 -18.09 22.91 15.42
CA PRO A 136 -18.34 24.32 15.61
C PRO A 136 -18.84 24.51 17.04
N GLU A 137 -18.06 25.19 17.88
CA GLU A 137 -18.60 25.81 19.09
C GLU A 137 -19.63 26.85 18.63
N VAL A 138 -20.90 26.48 18.71
CA VAL A 138 -22.00 27.43 18.64
C VAL A 138 -22.05 28.13 19.99
N GLY A 139 -21.65 29.40 20.00
CA GLY A 139 -21.84 30.32 21.13
C GLY A 139 -23.29 30.75 21.32
#